data_AF-A0A2E1XDW4-F1
#
_entry.id   AF-A0A2E1XDW4-F1
#
_cell.length_a   1.000
_cell.length_b   1.000
_cell.length_c   1.000
_cell.angle_alpha   90.00
_cell.angle_beta   90.00
_cell.angle_gamma   90.00
#
_symmetry.space_group_name_H-M   'P 1'
#
loop_
_entity.id
_entity.type
_entity.pdbx_description
1 polymer ?
#
loop_
_entity_poly.entity_id
_entity_poly.type
_entity_poly.pdbx_seq_one_letter_code
_entity_poly.pdbx_strand_id
1 'polypeptide(L)'
;MEPLPDQHTYAVWLYGEYSVLVERDNDMFDMLTVLAGVIGPAVLGDNVQYNFHRLIKGDRVNGWDNQLCNEPGLILSYERRWRPFFRVSRPGVGIDASPNAGISVGNVLTQGKTGLTFHVGQNLEGNYGPPRIRPSLAGAGYYRGVDAASWYLFAGAEGRAVARNIFLDGNTWRDSLSVEKRHLVADVQAGAVIQIKSFQIAYTYVWRTKEFATQDARHEFGALSLSAKF
;
A
#
# COMPACT_ATOMS: atom_id res chain seq x y z
N MET A 1 9.97 25.99 -18.29
CA MET A 1 10.78 25.45 -17.18
C MET A 1 11.38 24.15 -17.67
N GLU A 2 12.64 23.91 -17.36
CA GLU A 2 13.39 22.75 -17.84
C GLU A 2 12.90 21.47 -17.15
N PRO A 3 12.73 20.35 -17.86
CA PRO A 3 12.45 19.06 -17.23
C PRO A 3 13.57 18.72 -16.23
N LEU A 4 13.22 18.08 -15.11
CA LEU A 4 14.16 17.53 -14.14
C LEU A 4 14.26 16.02 -14.41
N PRO A 5 15.06 15.59 -15.39
CA PRO A 5 15.08 14.19 -15.87
C PRO A 5 15.50 13.18 -14.81
N ASP A 6 16.10 13.64 -13.72
CA ASP A 6 16.61 12.78 -12.63
C ASP A 6 15.70 12.75 -11.40
N GLN A 7 14.49 13.33 -11.47
CA GLN A 7 13.53 13.35 -10.37
C GLN A 7 12.25 12.61 -10.72
N HIS A 8 11.56 12.12 -9.70
CA HIS A 8 10.24 11.51 -9.86
C HIS A 8 9.28 12.50 -10.52
N THR A 9 8.76 12.13 -11.70
CA THR A 9 7.82 12.96 -12.45
C THR A 9 6.57 13.25 -11.63
N TYR A 10 6.08 14.49 -11.64
CA TYR A 10 4.79 14.80 -11.03
C TYR A 10 3.69 13.97 -11.70
N ALA A 11 2.84 13.37 -10.90
CA ALA A 11 1.74 12.57 -11.41
C ALA A 11 0.69 12.39 -10.31
N VAL A 12 -0.56 12.34 -10.71
CA VAL A 12 -1.66 11.93 -9.84
C VAL A 12 -2.48 10.88 -10.57
N TRP A 13 -2.92 9.88 -9.83
CA TRP A 13 -3.83 8.84 -10.30
C TRP A 13 -5.09 8.88 -9.46
N LEU A 14 -6.22 9.17 -10.11
CA LEU A 14 -7.54 9.02 -9.52
C LEU A 14 -8.10 7.68 -9.95
N TYR A 15 -8.46 6.85 -8.99
CA TYR A 15 -8.94 5.49 -9.26
C TYR A 15 -10.08 5.07 -8.33
N GLY A 16 -10.90 4.16 -8.84
CA GLY A 16 -11.80 3.33 -8.05
C GLY A 16 -11.17 1.95 -7.82
N GLU A 17 -11.51 1.33 -6.71
CA GLU A 17 -11.03 0.00 -6.35
C GLU A 17 -12.20 -0.92 -5.99
N TYR A 18 -12.10 -2.17 -6.45
CA TYR A 18 -12.97 -3.25 -6.02
C TYR A 18 -12.12 -4.44 -5.56
N SER A 19 -12.38 -4.95 -4.36
CA SER A 19 -11.61 -6.03 -3.74
C SER A 19 -12.54 -7.13 -3.25
N VAL A 20 -12.19 -8.38 -3.58
CA VAL A 20 -12.86 -9.59 -3.08
C VAL A 20 -11.86 -10.34 -2.22
N LEU A 21 -12.23 -10.61 -0.97
CA LEU A 21 -11.48 -11.47 -0.07
C LEU A 21 -12.20 -12.81 0.07
N VAL A 22 -11.44 -13.89 -0.09
CA VAL A 22 -11.91 -15.27 0.11
C VAL A 22 -11.08 -15.90 1.23
N GLU A 23 -11.75 -16.23 2.33
CA GLU A 23 -11.21 -17.10 3.37
C GLU A 23 -11.32 -18.55 2.89
N ARG A 24 -10.21 -19.29 3.00
CA ARG A 24 -10.16 -20.73 2.77
C ARG A 24 -9.93 -21.44 4.08
N ASP A 25 -10.13 -22.76 4.07
CA ASP A 25 -9.81 -23.62 5.20
C ASP A 25 -8.37 -23.41 5.69
N ASN A 26 -8.17 -23.50 7.02
CA ASN A 26 -6.89 -23.30 7.73
C ASN A 26 -6.30 -21.88 7.69
N ASP A 27 -7.08 -20.81 7.89
CA ASP A 27 -6.57 -19.42 8.02
C ASP A 27 -5.75 -18.95 6.81
N MET A 28 -6.08 -19.44 5.61
CA MET A 28 -5.50 -18.97 4.37
C MET A 28 -6.46 -17.99 3.71
N PHE A 29 -5.91 -16.92 3.14
CA PHE A 29 -6.71 -15.87 2.50
C PHE A 29 -6.19 -15.57 1.11
N ASP A 30 -7.12 -15.49 0.18
CA ASP A 30 -6.91 -14.99 -1.18
C ASP A 30 -7.60 -13.64 -1.32
N MET A 31 -6.92 -12.66 -1.90
CA MET A 31 -7.49 -11.36 -2.23
C MET A 31 -7.30 -11.08 -3.72
N LEU A 32 -8.40 -10.76 -4.39
CA LEU A 32 -8.40 -10.28 -5.76
C LEU A 32 -8.85 -8.83 -5.77
N THR A 33 -8.06 -7.97 -6.39
CA THR A 33 -8.34 -6.53 -6.44
C THR A 33 -8.19 -5.98 -7.85
N VAL A 34 -9.17 -5.17 -8.25
CA VAL A 34 -9.16 -4.40 -9.48
C VAL A 34 -9.09 -2.92 -9.12
N LEU A 35 -8.09 -2.22 -9.66
CA LEU A 35 -7.99 -0.76 -9.58
C LEU A 35 -8.10 -0.20 -10.99
N ALA A 36 -9.03 0.72 -11.22
CA ALA A 36 -9.21 1.36 -12.52
C ALA A 36 -9.38 2.87 -12.34
N GLY A 37 -8.76 3.65 -13.22
CA GLY A 37 -8.73 5.11 -13.06
C GLY A 37 -8.09 5.85 -14.20
N VAL A 38 -7.75 7.11 -13.95
CA VAL A 38 -7.08 8.01 -14.92
C VAL A 38 -5.89 8.67 -14.24
N ILE A 39 -4.76 8.69 -14.94
CA ILE A 39 -3.52 9.38 -14.56
C ILE A 39 -3.43 10.67 -15.35
N GLY A 40 -2.85 11.73 -14.76
CA GLY A 40 -2.43 12.94 -15.48
C GLY A 40 -3.23 14.20 -15.15
N PRO A 41 -3.09 15.27 -15.96
CA PRO A 41 -3.69 16.58 -15.69
C PRO A 41 -5.21 16.57 -15.47
N ALA A 42 -5.93 15.62 -16.07
CA ALA A 42 -7.38 15.47 -15.92
C ALA A 42 -7.81 15.23 -14.46
N VAL A 43 -6.88 14.81 -13.60
CA VAL A 43 -7.10 14.55 -12.18
C VAL A 43 -6.91 15.81 -11.32
N LEU A 44 -6.48 16.93 -11.90
CA LEU A 44 -6.32 18.23 -11.22
C LEU A 44 -5.36 18.17 -10.01
N GLY A 45 -4.31 17.35 -10.11
CA GLY A 45 -3.32 17.19 -9.05
C GLY A 45 -2.62 18.48 -8.63
N ASP A 46 -2.31 19.32 -9.62
CA ASP A 46 -1.73 20.65 -9.45
C ASP A 46 -2.63 21.56 -8.60
N ASN A 47 -3.93 21.54 -8.85
CA ASN A 47 -4.93 22.35 -8.16
C ASN A 47 -5.11 21.89 -6.71
N VAL A 48 -5.13 20.58 -6.46
CA VAL A 48 -5.22 20.03 -5.10
C VAL A 48 -4.00 20.45 -4.28
N GLN A 49 -2.79 20.25 -4.82
CA GLN A 49 -1.55 20.63 -4.12
C GLN A 49 -1.48 22.14 -3.91
N TYR A 50 -1.78 22.95 -4.93
CA TYR A 50 -1.77 24.40 -4.84
C TYR A 50 -2.74 24.91 -3.75
N ASN A 51 -3.97 24.40 -3.73
CA ASN A 51 -4.96 24.82 -2.73
C ASN A 51 -4.55 24.41 -1.31
N PHE A 52 -3.97 23.22 -1.14
CA PHE A 52 -3.48 22.78 0.16
C PHE A 52 -2.27 23.60 0.63
N HIS A 53 -1.27 23.81 -0.22
CA HIS A 53 -0.11 24.66 0.09
C HIS A 53 -0.54 26.07 0.48
N ARG A 54 -1.52 26.64 -0.23
CA ARG A 54 -2.09 27.94 0.14
C ARG A 54 -2.77 27.93 1.51
N LEU A 55 -3.48 26.85 1.85
CA LEU A 55 -4.13 26.70 3.15
C LEU A 55 -3.12 26.68 4.31
N ILE A 56 -2.00 25.97 4.14
CA ILE A 56 -0.94 25.84 5.15
C ILE A 56 0.15 26.91 5.05
N LYS A 57 -0.01 27.91 4.17
CA LYS A 57 0.97 28.98 3.88
C LYS A 57 2.34 28.45 3.42
N GLY A 58 2.34 27.33 2.69
CA GLY A 58 3.53 26.80 2.04
C GLY A 58 3.81 27.46 0.68
N ASP A 59 5.06 27.32 0.21
CA ASP A 59 5.48 27.84 -1.08
C ASP A 59 4.82 27.12 -2.26
N ARG A 60 4.73 27.80 -3.40
CA ARG A 60 4.23 27.22 -4.65
C ARG A 60 5.28 26.25 -5.21
N VAL A 61 4.85 25.01 -5.44
CA VAL A 61 5.66 23.99 -6.10
C VAL A 61 5.54 24.17 -7.62
N ASN A 62 6.69 24.31 -8.29
CA ASN A 62 6.78 24.38 -9.75
C ASN A 62 7.15 23.00 -10.31
N GLY A 63 6.75 22.69 -11.55
CA GLY A 63 7.09 21.42 -12.24
C GLY A 63 5.91 20.60 -12.77
N TRP A 64 4.66 21.00 -12.45
CA TRP A 64 3.45 20.33 -12.94
C TRP A 64 3.27 20.36 -14.47
N ASP A 65 3.94 21.26 -15.17
CA ASP A 65 3.97 21.29 -16.64
C ASP A 65 4.69 20.07 -17.23
N ASN A 66 5.53 19.40 -16.43
CA ASN A 66 6.28 18.20 -16.81
C ASN A 66 5.61 16.91 -16.33
N GLN A 67 4.37 16.97 -15.83
CA GLN A 67 3.68 15.80 -15.28
C GLN A 67 3.36 14.74 -16.34
N LEU A 68 3.06 13.51 -15.91
CA LEU A 68 2.60 12.46 -16.81
C LEU A 68 1.33 12.87 -17.58
N CYS A 69 1.25 12.48 -18.84
CA CYS A 69 0.10 12.73 -19.70
C CYS A 69 -1.15 11.95 -19.24
N ASN A 70 -2.32 12.43 -19.70
CA ASN A 70 -3.59 11.75 -19.48
C ASN A 70 -3.58 10.32 -20.01
N GLU A 71 -3.84 9.36 -19.12
CA GLU A 71 -3.79 7.94 -19.45
C GLU A 71 -4.75 7.11 -18.59
N PRO A 72 -5.58 6.22 -19.18
CA PRO A 72 -6.36 5.28 -18.38
C PRO A 72 -5.42 4.28 -17.68
N GLY A 73 -5.60 4.11 -16.38
CA GLY A 73 -4.83 3.19 -15.55
C GLY A 73 -5.67 1.99 -15.12
N LEU A 74 -5.12 0.79 -15.25
CA LEU A 74 -5.69 -0.45 -14.77
C LEU A 74 -4.62 -1.28 -14.05
N ILE A 75 -5.01 -1.86 -12.91
CA ILE A 75 -4.23 -2.89 -12.20
C ILE A 75 -5.17 -4.02 -11.81
N LEU A 76 -4.80 -5.25 -12.15
CA LEU A 76 -5.32 -6.45 -11.54
C LEU A 76 -4.29 -6.99 -10.55
N SER A 77 -4.68 -7.21 -9.31
CA SER A 77 -3.81 -7.75 -8.27
C SER A 77 -4.40 -8.99 -7.65
N TYR A 78 -3.53 -9.97 -7.41
CA TYR A 78 -3.83 -11.16 -6.64
C TYR A 78 -2.82 -11.29 -5.51
N GLU A 79 -3.30 -11.46 -4.28
CA GLU A 79 -2.47 -11.70 -3.10
C GLU A 79 -2.96 -12.94 -2.37
N ARG A 80 -2.00 -13.77 -1.94
CA ARG A 80 -2.23 -14.90 -1.06
C ARG A 80 -1.47 -14.68 0.24
N ARG A 81 -2.19 -14.82 1.35
CA ARG A 81 -1.61 -14.97 2.67
C ARG A 81 -1.79 -16.41 3.12
N TRP A 82 -0.68 -17.08 3.39
CA TRP A 82 -0.72 -18.43 3.91
C TRP A 82 -0.95 -18.42 5.41
N ARG A 83 -1.42 -19.57 5.91
CA ARG A 83 -1.51 -19.85 7.33
C ARG A 83 -0.18 -19.59 8.04
N PRO A 84 -0.20 -19.23 9.33
CA PRO A 84 1.03 -19.10 10.06
C PRO A 84 1.82 -20.42 10.11
N PHE A 85 3.14 -20.36 9.91
CA PHE A 85 3.99 -21.56 10.06
C PHE A 85 4.30 -21.86 11.53
N PHE A 86 4.16 -20.88 12.42
CA PHE A 86 4.02 -21.12 13.84
C PHE A 86 2.84 -20.31 14.39
N ARG A 87 2.16 -20.89 15.37
CA ARG A 87 1.22 -20.19 16.24
C ARG A 87 1.39 -20.74 17.64
N VAL A 88 1.79 -19.88 18.56
CA VAL A 88 1.89 -20.22 19.99
C VAL A 88 0.89 -19.36 20.72
N SER A 89 -0.02 -19.99 21.46
CA SER A 89 -1.03 -19.29 22.25
C SER A 89 -0.90 -19.68 23.72
N ARG A 90 -0.83 -18.69 24.60
CA ARG A 90 -0.98 -18.82 26.04
C ARG A 90 -2.25 -18.08 26.46
N PRO A 91 -2.84 -18.37 27.64
CA PRO A 91 -3.99 -17.62 28.13
C PRO A 91 -3.71 -16.11 28.08
N GLY A 92 -4.45 -15.42 27.21
CA GLY A 92 -4.36 -13.97 27.03
C GLY A 92 -3.36 -13.45 25.99
N VAL A 93 -2.39 -14.21 25.47
CA VAL A 93 -1.46 -13.73 24.42
C VAL A 93 -1.06 -14.85 23.46
N GLY A 94 -1.19 -14.58 22.16
CA GLY A 94 -0.67 -15.39 21.07
C GLY A 94 0.44 -14.69 20.29
N ILE A 95 1.24 -15.48 19.59
CA ILE A 95 2.22 -15.02 18.60
C ILE A 95 2.07 -15.90 17.35
N ASP A 96 2.12 -15.28 16.18
CA ASP A 96 2.15 -15.99 14.90
C ASP A 96 3.05 -15.32 13.87
N ALA A 97 3.37 -16.05 12.80
CA ALA A 97 4.01 -15.48 11.63
C ALA A 97 3.46 -16.08 10.35
N SER A 98 2.92 -15.22 9.49
CA SER A 98 2.28 -15.58 8.22
C SER A 98 3.11 -15.12 7.02
N PRO A 99 3.51 -16.03 6.12
CA PRO A 99 4.05 -15.63 4.84
C PRO A 99 2.93 -15.11 3.92
N ASN A 100 3.30 -14.24 3.00
CA ASN A 100 2.40 -13.72 1.97
C ASN A 100 3.16 -13.55 0.65
N ALA A 101 2.43 -13.62 -0.45
CA ALA A 101 2.95 -13.27 -1.76
C ALA A 101 1.82 -12.72 -2.63
N GLY A 102 2.18 -11.88 -3.59
CA GLY A 102 1.23 -11.33 -4.52
C GLY A 102 1.86 -10.96 -5.85
N ILE A 103 0.99 -10.75 -6.82
CA ILE A 103 1.33 -10.27 -8.14
C ILE A 103 0.34 -9.19 -8.53
N SER A 104 0.85 -8.12 -9.12
CA SER A 104 0.05 -7.07 -9.74
C SER A 104 0.44 -6.99 -11.20
N VAL A 105 -0.54 -6.91 -12.09
CA VAL A 105 -0.34 -6.78 -13.53
C VAL A 105 -1.22 -5.64 -14.02
N GLY A 106 -0.60 -4.71 -14.75
CA GLY A 106 -1.28 -3.51 -15.20
C GLY A 106 -0.35 -2.53 -15.88
N ASN A 107 -0.93 -1.56 -16.58
CA ASN A 107 -0.16 -0.49 -17.21
C ASN A 107 0.31 0.56 -16.18
N VAL A 108 -0.31 0.62 -15.01
CA VAL A 108 0.15 1.48 -13.90
C VAL A 108 1.28 0.82 -13.11
N LEU A 109 1.10 -0.46 -12.73
CA LEU A 109 2.04 -1.20 -11.91
C LEU A 109 2.04 -2.67 -12.34
N THR A 110 3.22 -3.20 -12.64
CA THR A 110 3.44 -4.64 -12.81
C THR A 110 4.58 -5.08 -11.89
N GLN A 111 4.27 -5.96 -10.95
CA GLN A 111 5.23 -6.42 -9.95
C GLN A 111 4.88 -7.79 -9.39
N GLY A 112 5.89 -8.48 -8.86
CA GLY A 112 5.73 -9.57 -7.90
C GLY A 112 6.19 -9.13 -6.51
N LYS A 113 5.56 -9.65 -5.47
CA LYS A 113 5.94 -9.36 -4.08
C LYS A 113 5.84 -10.60 -3.21
N THR A 114 6.69 -10.70 -2.21
CA THR A 114 6.67 -11.78 -1.21
C THR A 114 7.18 -11.24 0.11
N GLY A 115 6.61 -11.73 1.21
CA GLY A 115 6.92 -11.20 2.51
C GLY A 115 6.50 -12.10 3.66
N LEU A 116 6.83 -11.62 4.84
CA LEU A 116 6.55 -12.27 6.09
C LEU A 116 6.01 -11.23 7.07
N THR A 117 4.97 -11.58 7.82
CA THR A 117 4.40 -10.71 8.86
C THR A 117 4.23 -11.49 10.15
N PHE A 118 4.81 -10.96 11.21
CA PHE A 118 4.73 -11.44 12.58
C PHE A 118 3.65 -10.66 13.32
N HIS A 119 2.87 -11.35 14.15
CA HIS A 119 1.89 -10.75 15.06
C HIS A 119 2.12 -11.21 16.48
N VAL A 120 1.88 -10.33 17.44
CA VAL A 120 1.83 -10.64 18.87
C VAL A 120 0.67 -9.88 19.51
N GLY A 121 -0.21 -10.57 20.23
CA GLY A 121 -1.39 -9.93 20.79
C GLY A 121 -2.42 -10.89 21.36
N GLN A 122 -3.57 -10.36 21.73
CA GLN A 122 -4.69 -11.14 22.25
C GLN A 122 -5.70 -11.41 21.13
N ASN A 123 -6.31 -12.60 21.14
CA ASN A 123 -7.32 -12.99 20.15
C ASN A 123 -6.84 -12.79 18.71
N LEU A 124 -5.66 -13.35 18.38
CA LEU A 124 -5.15 -13.36 17.00
C LEU A 124 -6.01 -14.20 16.04
N GLU A 125 -6.91 -15.02 16.58
CA GLU A 125 -7.85 -15.83 15.81
C GLU A 125 -8.87 -14.94 15.07
N GLY A 126 -8.97 -15.09 13.74
CA GLY A 126 -9.93 -14.35 12.92
C GLY A 126 -9.52 -12.91 12.54
N ASN A 127 -8.24 -12.55 12.68
CA ASN A 127 -7.73 -11.23 12.29
C ASN A 127 -6.97 -11.26 10.95
N TYR A 128 -7.52 -10.58 9.95
CA TYR A 128 -7.08 -10.60 8.55
C TYR A 128 -5.85 -9.72 8.28
N GLY A 129 -5.21 -9.23 9.34
CA GLY A 129 -4.06 -8.33 9.31
C GLY A 129 -4.47 -6.85 9.16
N PRO A 130 -3.56 -5.95 9.53
CA PRO A 130 -3.80 -4.51 9.53
C PRO A 130 -3.94 -3.99 8.09
N PRO A 131 -4.72 -2.91 7.88
CA PRO A 131 -4.74 -2.20 6.61
C PRO A 131 -3.33 -1.70 6.26
N ARG A 132 -2.81 -2.12 5.10
CA ARG A 132 -1.54 -1.62 4.57
C ARG A 132 -1.76 -0.38 3.72
N ILE A 133 -0.73 0.47 3.67
CA ILE A 133 -0.77 1.76 2.98
C ILE A 133 -0.36 1.56 1.51
N ARG A 134 -1.19 2.07 0.60
CA ARG A 134 -1.08 1.91 -0.87
C ARG A 134 0.33 2.26 -1.40
N PRO A 135 0.83 1.60 -2.47
CA PRO A 135 0.13 0.66 -3.35
C PRO A 135 0.07 -0.77 -2.79
N SER A 136 0.41 -0.98 -1.52
CA SER A 136 0.06 -2.23 -0.85
C SER A 136 -1.44 -2.29 -0.58
N LEU A 137 -2.02 -3.47 -0.76
CA LEU A 137 -3.46 -3.71 -0.69
C LEU A 137 -4.02 -3.30 0.66
N ALA A 138 -5.23 -2.72 0.64
CA ALA A 138 -6.00 -2.51 1.85
C ALA A 138 -6.13 -3.86 2.56
N GLY A 139 -5.44 -4.00 3.70
CA GLY A 139 -5.76 -5.06 4.65
C GLY A 139 -7.25 -4.96 4.90
N ALA A 140 -7.91 -6.11 4.87
CA ALA A 140 -9.30 -6.23 4.43
C ALA A 140 -10.35 -5.45 5.25
N GLY A 141 -9.95 -4.71 6.30
CA GLY A 141 -10.86 -4.04 7.23
C GLY A 141 -11.84 -5.00 7.92
N TYR A 142 -11.73 -6.29 7.61
CA TYR A 142 -12.64 -7.34 8.00
C TYR A 142 -12.06 -7.96 9.26
N TYR A 143 -12.87 -7.92 10.31
CA TYR A 143 -12.57 -8.56 11.58
C TYR A 143 -13.86 -9.23 12.07
N ARG A 144 -13.73 -10.41 12.68
CA ARG A 144 -14.84 -11.00 13.43
C ARG A 144 -15.00 -10.14 14.69
N GLY A 145 -16.23 -9.67 14.96
CA GLY A 145 -16.50 -8.92 16.18
C GLY A 145 -16.15 -9.78 17.38
N VAL A 146 -15.31 -9.26 18.27
CA VAL A 146 -14.93 -9.96 19.50
C VAL A 146 -15.73 -9.33 20.63
N ASP A 147 -16.38 -10.15 21.46
CA ASP A 147 -17.15 -9.67 22.62
C ASP A 147 -16.26 -8.98 23.68
N ALA A 148 -14.95 -9.28 23.65
CA ALA A 148 -13.90 -8.68 24.47
C ALA A 148 -12.95 -7.82 23.64
N ALA A 149 -12.34 -6.81 24.26
CA ALA A 149 -11.30 -6.00 23.61
C ALA A 149 -10.13 -6.89 23.13
N SER A 150 -9.66 -6.66 21.91
CA SER A 150 -8.49 -7.34 21.34
C SER A 150 -7.44 -6.30 20.94
N TRP A 151 -6.18 -6.71 20.94
CA TRP A 151 -5.11 -5.89 20.43
C TRP A 151 -4.00 -6.78 19.89
N TYR A 152 -3.27 -6.27 18.91
CA TYR A 152 -2.04 -6.89 18.47
C TYR A 152 -1.05 -5.87 17.94
N LEU A 153 0.23 -6.19 18.10
CA LEU A 153 1.32 -5.55 17.40
C LEU A 153 1.68 -6.43 16.20
N PHE A 154 2.16 -5.79 15.14
CA PHE A 154 2.66 -6.50 13.98
C PHE A 154 3.95 -5.88 13.47
N ALA A 155 4.78 -6.73 12.87
CA ALA A 155 5.95 -6.31 12.10
C ALA A 155 6.07 -7.20 10.88
N GLY A 156 6.44 -6.64 9.73
CA GLY A 156 6.60 -7.41 8.51
C GLY A 156 7.63 -6.82 7.59
N ALA A 157 8.18 -7.68 6.74
CA ALA A 157 9.08 -7.31 5.66
C ALA A 157 8.56 -7.91 4.35
N GLU A 158 8.62 -7.13 3.27
CA GLU A 158 8.20 -7.54 1.93
C GLU A 158 9.30 -7.17 0.93
N GLY A 159 9.69 -8.11 0.09
CA GLY A 159 10.51 -7.88 -1.09
C GLY A 159 9.63 -7.75 -2.33
N ARG A 160 9.93 -6.76 -3.17
CA ARG A 160 9.16 -6.42 -4.36
C ARG A 160 10.05 -6.42 -5.58
N ALA A 161 9.62 -7.12 -6.62
CA ALA A 161 10.22 -7.12 -7.94
C ALA A 161 9.34 -6.32 -8.90
N VAL A 162 9.75 -5.09 -9.22
CA VAL A 162 8.98 -4.12 -10.01
C VAL A 162 9.42 -4.14 -11.47
N ALA A 163 8.57 -4.67 -12.33
CA ALA A 163 8.78 -4.68 -13.78
C ALA A 163 8.31 -3.38 -14.44
N ARG A 164 7.18 -2.84 -13.96
CA ARG A 164 6.59 -1.57 -14.42
C ARG A 164 6.05 -0.77 -13.26
N ASN A 165 6.35 0.53 -13.23
CA ASN A 165 5.71 1.54 -12.42
C ASN A 165 5.62 2.82 -13.26
N ILE A 166 4.42 3.17 -13.73
CA ILE A 166 4.18 4.31 -14.62
C ILE A 166 4.71 5.64 -14.07
N PHE A 167 4.76 5.78 -12.74
CA PHE A 167 5.25 6.98 -12.06
C PHE A 167 6.78 7.13 -12.13
N LEU A 168 7.49 6.03 -12.43
CA LEU A 168 8.94 6.01 -12.66
C LEU A 168 9.27 5.83 -14.15
N ASP A 169 8.48 5.01 -14.86
CA ASP A 169 8.76 4.60 -16.23
C ASP A 169 8.16 5.52 -17.29
N GLY A 170 7.29 6.45 -16.91
CA GLY A 170 6.53 7.26 -17.87
C GLY A 170 5.32 6.52 -18.46
N ASN A 171 4.57 7.27 -19.26
CA ASN A 171 3.30 6.85 -19.88
C ASN A 171 3.48 5.60 -20.76
N THR A 172 2.43 4.77 -20.85
CA THR A 172 2.49 3.52 -21.63
C THR A 172 2.40 3.76 -23.13
N TRP A 173 1.59 4.75 -23.53
CA TRP A 173 1.22 4.99 -24.93
C TRP A 173 1.72 6.32 -25.50
N ARG A 174 2.38 7.14 -24.67
CA ARG A 174 2.94 8.42 -25.05
C ARG A 174 4.31 8.56 -24.42
N ASP A 175 5.21 9.28 -25.07
CA ASP A 175 6.49 9.60 -24.47
C ASP A 175 6.29 10.61 -23.33
N SER A 176 6.92 10.34 -22.20
CA SER A 176 7.01 11.26 -21.07
C SER A 176 8.27 11.00 -20.26
N LEU A 177 8.54 11.85 -19.26
CA LEU A 177 9.72 11.72 -18.42
C LEU A 177 9.71 10.40 -17.65
N SER A 178 10.86 9.76 -17.62
CA SER A 178 11.12 8.54 -16.86
C SER A 178 12.45 8.65 -16.13
N VAL A 179 12.59 7.88 -15.06
CA VAL A 179 13.80 7.78 -14.24
C VAL A 179 14.27 6.34 -14.18
N GLU A 180 15.57 6.15 -13.95
CA GLU A 180 16.13 4.81 -13.80
C GLU A 180 15.65 4.16 -12.49
N LYS A 181 14.63 3.29 -12.60
CA LYS A 181 14.05 2.59 -11.46
C LYS A 181 14.92 1.45 -10.95
N ARG A 182 14.77 1.13 -9.66
CA ARG A 182 15.28 -0.09 -9.06
C ARG A 182 14.24 -1.18 -9.18
N HIS A 183 14.60 -2.27 -9.84
CA HIS A 183 13.69 -3.40 -10.01
C HIS A 183 13.45 -4.17 -8.71
N LEU A 184 14.32 -4.04 -7.71
CA LEU A 184 14.17 -4.68 -6.41
C LEU A 184 14.03 -3.61 -5.33
N VAL A 185 12.91 -3.66 -4.61
CA VAL A 185 12.55 -2.75 -3.52
C VAL A 185 12.17 -3.59 -2.30
N ALA A 186 12.52 -3.13 -1.11
CA ALA A 186 12.09 -3.76 0.13
C ALA A 186 11.27 -2.78 0.98
N ASP A 187 10.19 -3.31 1.55
CA ASP A 187 9.30 -2.59 2.47
C ASP A 187 9.39 -3.27 3.84
N VAL A 188 9.65 -2.49 4.88
CA VAL A 188 9.53 -2.92 6.28
C VAL A 188 8.37 -2.13 6.90
N GLN A 189 7.49 -2.84 7.59
CA GLN A 189 6.34 -2.22 8.25
C GLN A 189 6.21 -2.70 9.68
N ALA A 190 5.72 -1.83 10.55
CA ALA A 190 5.34 -2.17 11.90
C ALA A 190 4.12 -1.36 12.32
N GLY A 191 3.38 -1.86 13.29
CA GLY A 191 2.21 -1.14 13.76
C GLY A 191 1.47 -1.84 14.89
N ALA A 192 0.36 -1.21 15.26
CA ALA A 192 -0.50 -1.63 16.34
C ALA A 192 -1.95 -1.55 15.92
N VAL A 193 -2.74 -2.53 16.35
CA VAL A 193 -4.19 -2.56 16.15
C VAL A 193 -4.86 -2.82 17.48
N ILE A 194 -5.92 -2.05 17.73
CA ILE A 194 -6.78 -2.19 18.90
C ILE A 194 -8.20 -2.31 18.38
N GLN A 195 -8.93 -3.31 18.85
CA GLN A 195 -10.34 -3.52 18.57
C GLN A 195 -11.14 -3.52 19.86
N ILE A 196 -12.21 -2.75 19.89
CA ILE A 196 -13.12 -2.66 21.03
C ILE A 196 -14.53 -2.72 20.48
N LYS A 197 -15.24 -3.83 20.74
CA LYS A 197 -16.60 -4.09 20.25
C LYS A 197 -16.66 -3.96 18.71
N SER A 198 -17.36 -2.95 18.20
CA SER A 198 -17.54 -2.67 16.78
C SER A 198 -16.56 -1.62 16.23
N PHE A 199 -15.52 -1.25 16.97
CA PHE A 199 -14.53 -0.28 16.54
C PHE A 199 -13.14 -0.91 16.42
N GLN A 200 -12.41 -0.54 15.38
CA GLN A 200 -11.01 -0.87 15.18
C GLN A 200 -10.22 0.41 14.93
N ILE A 201 -9.12 0.56 15.64
CA ILE A 201 -8.09 1.56 15.37
C ILE A 201 -6.83 0.81 14.97
N ALA A 202 -6.24 1.19 13.84
CA ALA A 202 -4.94 0.67 13.43
C ALA A 202 -4.00 1.82 13.10
N TYR A 203 -2.75 1.68 13.56
CA TYR A 203 -1.64 2.53 13.18
C TYR A 203 -0.58 1.67 12.50
N THR A 204 -0.15 2.10 11.32
CA THR A 204 0.89 1.43 10.54
C THR A 204 1.97 2.43 10.18
N TYR A 205 3.23 2.05 10.38
CA TYR A 205 4.39 2.78 9.93
C TYR A 205 5.17 1.93 8.92
N VAL A 206 5.60 2.55 7.82
CA VAL A 206 6.30 1.86 6.72
C VAL A 206 7.59 2.58 6.39
N TRP A 207 8.66 1.79 6.27
CA TRP A 207 9.96 2.17 5.70
C TRP A 207 10.12 1.47 4.35
N ARG A 208 10.32 2.23 3.28
CA ARG A 208 10.56 1.71 1.92
C ARG A 208 11.95 2.10 1.43
N THR A 209 12.71 1.13 0.92
CA THR A 209 14.02 1.40 0.28
C THR A 209 13.86 2.28 -0.96
N LYS A 210 14.97 2.87 -1.44
CA LYS A 210 14.96 3.67 -2.67
C LYS A 210 14.33 2.91 -3.84
N GLU A 211 13.45 3.58 -4.57
CA GLU A 211 12.70 3.04 -5.72
C GLU A 211 13.37 3.38 -7.06
N PHE A 212 14.26 4.39 -7.10
CA PHE A 212 15.01 4.80 -8.29
C PHE A 212 16.44 5.24 -7.92
N ALA A 213 17.33 5.31 -8.92
CA ALA A 213 18.77 5.45 -8.72
C ALA A 213 19.17 6.78 -8.07
N THR A 214 18.56 7.87 -8.54
CA THR A 214 18.84 9.27 -8.15
C THR A 214 18.08 9.72 -6.90
N GLN A 215 17.32 8.82 -6.25
CA GLN A 215 16.56 9.16 -5.06
C GLN A 215 17.48 9.48 -3.88
N ASP A 216 17.38 10.69 -3.31
CA ASP A 216 18.24 11.15 -2.21
C ASP A 216 18.04 10.34 -0.92
N ALA A 217 16.79 10.19 -0.49
CA ALA A 217 16.43 9.54 0.77
C ALA A 217 15.35 8.46 0.57
N ARG A 218 15.35 7.48 1.48
CA ARG A 218 14.31 6.44 1.56
C ARG A 218 12.94 7.05 1.91
N HIS A 219 11.86 6.40 1.51
CA HIS A 219 10.50 6.86 1.83
C HIS A 219 10.04 6.29 3.17
N GLU A 220 9.46 7.14 4.00
CA GLU A 220 8.92 6.80 5.31
C GLU A 220 7.53 7.43 5.45
N PHE A 221 6.53 6.65 5.84
CA PHE A 221 5.17 7.16 6.01
C PHE A 221 4.39 6.36 7.05
N GLY A 222 3.45 7.04 7.71
CA GLY A 222 2.53 6.45 8.66
C GLY A 222 1.08 6.61 8.22
N ALA A 223 0.22 5.68 8.61
CA ALA A 223 -1.22 5.82 8.48
C ALA A 223 -1.92 5.45 9.76
N LEU A 224 -3.02 6.17 10.02
CA LEU A 224 -3.98 5.90 11.05
C LEU A 224 -5.31 5.56 10.37
N SER A 225 -5.91 4.43 10.72
CA SER A 225 -7.23 4.05 10.24
C SER A 225 -8.18 3.83 11.41
N LEU A 226 -9.40 4.34 11.26
CA LEU A 226 -10.53 4.05 12.14
C LEU A 226 -11.57 3.28 11.31
N SER A 227 -12.07 2.18 11.85
CA SER A 227 -13.11 1.37 11.21
C SER A 227 -14.21 1.08 12.21
N ALA A 228 -15.46 1.15 11.76
CA ALA A 228 -16.63 0.81 12.56
C ALA A 228 -17.47 -0.24 11.82
N LYS A 229 -17.94 -1.26 12.54
CA LYS A 229 -18.87 -2.28 12.03
C LYS A 229 -20.30 -1.90 12.41
N PHE A 230 -21.20 -1.93 11.44
CA PHE A 230 -22.63 -1.67 11.58
C PHE A 230 -23.44 -2.87 11.09
#